data_AF-A0A7M5TQ07-F1
#
_entry.id   AF-A0A7M5TQ07-F1
#
_cell.length_a   1.000
_cell.length_b   1.000
_cell.length_c   1.000
_cell.angle_alpha   90.00
_cell.angle_beta   90.00
_cell.angle_gamma   90.00
#
_symmetry.space_group_name_H-M   'P 1'
#
loop_
_entity.id
_entity.type
_entity.pdbx_description
1 polymer ?
#
loop_
_entity_poly.entity_id
_entity_poly.type
_entity_poly.pdbx_seq_one_letter_code
_entity_poly.pdbx_strand_id
1 'polypeptide(L)'
;MEVIKKKMNTLRAKLEEAEAQADQAEAELNAINERADEAEENALALEKELQELEEEHDSSESRLADLNDQLREGETNRDESSRAHKELSNRGQIDEGKLARLEEELKVALEEIEQNEAEYAETTESVEEMEMELDDYDERRHTADARVKELEADTVQLQNNVRSMKINEEKTSRSNETKSEKVAQMEAKLAEMVDAANDMEERSKELETELDDQEEELEAAKTHYETTKLEYDQLLAELAEV
;
A
#
# COMPACT_ATOMS: atom_id res chain seq x y z
N MET A 1 22.02 -135.11 114.60
CA MET A 1 22.86 -133.99 114.10
C MET A 1 22.69 -133.72 112.60
N GLU A 2 22.32 -134.70 111.77
CA GLU A 2 22.15 -134.51 110.32
C GLU A 2 21.01 -133.58 109.90
N VAL A 3 19.85 -133.62 110.59
CA VAL A 3 18.68 -132.78 110.26
C VAL A 3 18.97 -131.28 110.44
N ILE A 4 19.75 -130.93 111.46
CA ILE A 4 20.17 -129.55 111.73
C ILE A 4 21.17 -129.08 110.67
N LYS A 5 22.13 -129.93 110.28
CA LYS A 5 23.07 -129.65 109.18
C LYS A 5 22.34 -129.43 107.85
N LYS A 6 21.34 -130.26 107.54
CA LYS A 6 20.54 -130.15 106.32
C LYS A 6 19.74 -128.84 106.31
N LYS A 7 19.08 -128.49 107.43
CA LYS A 7 18.32 -127.24 107.58
C LYS A 7 19.22 -125.99 107.55
N MET A 8 20.42 -126.07 108.13
CA MET A 8 21.43 -125.00 108.05
C MET A 8 21.93 -124.80 106.62
N ASN A 9 22.17 -125.88 105.88
CA ASN A 9 22.56 -125.80 104.46
C ASN A 9 21.41 -125.24 103.58
N THR A 10 20.15 -125.61 103.84
CA THR A 10 19.01 -125.03 103.13
C THR A 10 18.82 -123.54 103.45
N LEU A 11 19.03 -123.13 104.70
CA LEU A 11 18.97 -121.72 105.08
C LEU A 11 20.12 -120.91 104.47
N ARG A 12 21.33 -121.47 104.40
CA ARG A 12 22.46 -120.86 103.69
C ARG A 12 22.20 -120.71 102.20
N ALA A 13 21.68 -121.75 101.54
CA ALA A 13 21.32 -121.67 100.12
C ALA A 13 20.22 -120.64 99.86
N LYS A 14 19.23 -120.52 100.75
CA LYS A 14 18.20 -119.48 100.66
C LYS A 14 18.74 -118.07 100.94
N LEU A 15 19.72 -117.94 101.82
CA LEU A 15 20.40 -116.66 102.08
C LEU A 15 21.22 -116.25 100.86
N GLU A 16 22.03 -117.15 100.29
CA GLU A 16 22.78 -116.90 99.05
C GLU A 16 21.84 -116.57 97.87
N GLU A 17 20.71 -117.27 97.74
CA GLU A 17 19.71 -116.98 96.69
C GLU A 17 19.05 -115.61 96.89
N ALA A 18 18.73 -115.24 98.14
CA ALA A 18 18.16 -113.93 98.46
C ALA A 18 19.18 -112.79 98.31
N GLU A 19 20.45 -113.03 98.67
CA GLU A 19 21.56 -112.10 98.45
C GLU A 19 21.79 -111.88 96.94
N ALA A 20 21.84 -112.96 96.15
CA ALA A 20 21.97 -112.85 94.69
C ALA A 20 20.77 -112.14 94.03
N GLN A 21 19.54 -112.36 94.53
CA GLN A 21 18.36 -111.63 94.07
C GLN A 21 18.39 -110.15 94.46
N ALA A 22 18.90 -109.83 95.65
CA ALA A 22 19.08 -108.44 96.10
C ALA A 22 20.13 -107.72 95.25
N ASP A 23 21.29 -108.35 95.01
CA ASP A 23 22.36 -107.82 94.16
C ASP A 23 21.87 -107.60 92.72
N GLN A 24 21.08 -108.54 92.18
CA GLN A 24 20.48 -108.40 90.85
C GLN A 24 19.47 -107.25 90.82
N ALA A 25 18.59 -107.13 91.81
CA ALA A 25 17.61 -106.05 91.89
C ALA A 25 18.29 -104.67 92.06
N GLU A 26 19.39 -104.60 92.81
CA GLU A 26 20.19 -103.38 92.98
C GLU A 26 20.90 -102.99 91.68
N ALA A 27 21.44 -103.97 90.93
CA ALA A 27 22.01 -103.74 89.61
C ALA A 27 20.96 -103.26 88.59
N GLU A 28 19.76 -103.87 88.60
CA GLU A 28 18.64 -103.44 87.75
C GLU A 28 18.15 -102.03 88.12
N LEU A 29 18.07 -101.71 89.41
CA LEU A 29 17.68 -100.39 89.89
C LEU A 29 18.70 -99.31 89.48
N ASN A 30 20.00 -99.60 89.60
CA ASN A 30 21.05 -98.69 89.15
C ASN A 30 20.98 -98.45 87.62
N ALA A 31 20.77 -99.51 86.82
CA ALA A 31 20.62 -99.37 85.37
C ALA A 31 19.35 -98.59 84.97
N ILE A 32 18.27 -98.70 85.74
CA ILE A 32 17.05 -97.89 85.54
C ILE A 32 17.31 -96.43 85.91
N ASN A 33 18.00 -96.16 87.01
CA ASN A 33 18.34 -94.80 87.42
C ASN A 33 19.27 -94.13 86.39
N GLU A 34 20.31 -94.80 85.92
CA GLU A 34 21.20 -94.27 84.86
C GLU A 34 20.41 -93.92 83.60
N ARG A 35 19.47 -94.78 83.17
CA ARG A 35 18.59 -94.49 82.03
C ARG A 35 17.62 -93.34 82.30
N ALA A 36 17.13 -93.20 83.52
CA ALA A 36 16.25 -92.10 83.90
C ALA A 36 17.01 -90.76 83.88
N ASP A 37 18.24 -90.75 84.42
CA ASP A 37 19.13 -89.59 84.40
C ASP A 37 19.48 -89.19 82.96
N GLU A 38 19.84 -90.15 82.09
CA GLU A 38 20.07 -89.89 80.65
C GLU A 38 18.82 -89.35 79.95
N ALA A 39 17.63 -89.88 80.26
CA ALA A 39 16.38 -89.40 79.67
C ALA A 39 16.03 -87.99 80.15
N GLU A 40 16.30 -87.66 81.42
CA GLU A 40 16.11 -86.33 82.00
C GLU A 40 17.08 -85.32 81.39
N GLU A 41 18.36 -85.67 81.21
CA GLU A 41 19.34 -84.82 80.54
C GLU A 41 18.93 -84.54 79.07
N ASN A 42 18.49 -85.57 78.34
CA ASN A 42 18.00 -85.41 76.97
C ASN A 42 16.72 -84.57 76.91
N ALA A 43 15.79 -84.72 77.87
CA ALA A 43 14.59 -83.90 77.94
C ALA A 43 14.93 -82.43 78.17
N LEU A 44 15.86 -82.14 79.09
CA LEU A 44 16.35 -80.77 79.34
C LEU A 44 17.05 -80.17 78.11
N ALA A 45 17.84 -80.97 77.38
CA ALA A 45 18.50 -80.52 76.16
C ALA A 45 17.47 -80.17 75.07
N LEU A 46 16.45 -81.00 74.88
CA LEU A 46 15.37 -80.76 73.93
C LEU A 46 14.50 -79.56 74.32
N GLU A 47 14.24 -79.34 75.62
CA GLU A 47 13.52 -78.15 76.09
C GLU A 47 14.31 -76.86 75.78
N LYS A 48 15.64 -76.88 75.94
CA LYS A 48 16.49 -75.74 75.59
C LYS A 48 16.51 -75.48 74.08
N GLU A 49 16.60 -76.54 73.27
CA GLU A 49 16.55 -76.44 71.81
C GLU A 49 15.18 -75.90 71.35
N LEU A 50 14.09 -76.34 71.97
CA LEU A 50 12.75 -75.84 71.69
C LEU A 50 12.64 -74.33 71.96
N GLN A 51 13.15 -73.85 73.10
CA GLN A 51 13.13 -72.43 73.43
C GLN A 51 13.94 -71.59 72.44
N GLU A 52 15.14 -72.04 72.07
CA GLU A 52 15.98 -71.35 71.08
C GLU A 52 15.27 -71.26 69.71
N LEU A 53 14.57 -72.33 69.31
CA LEU A 53 13.83 -72.39 68.07
C LEU A 53 12.55 -71.52 68.09
N GLU A 54 11.87 -71.44 69.24
CA GLU A 54 10.76 -70.51 69.47
C GLU A 54 11.22 -69.05 69.38
N GLU A 55 12.34 -68.71 70.01
CA GLU A 55 12.93 -67.36 69.92
C GLU A 55 13.34 -67.00 68.48
N GLU A 56 13.93 -67.94 67.73
CA GLU A 56 14.28 -67.74 66.32
C GLU A 56 13.03 -67.60 65.44
N HIS A 57 11.98 -68.37 65.73
CA HIS A 57 10.69 -68.26 65.05
C HIS A 57 10.07 -66.89 65.26
N ASP A 58 9.96 -66.43 66.51
CA ASP A 58 9.40 -65.12 66.86
C ASP A 58 10.20 -63.97 66.24
N SER A 59 11.54 -64.07 66.26
CA SER A 59 12.40 -63.10 65.59
C SER A 59 12.20 -63.08 64.08
N SER A 60 11.99 -64.25 63.46
CA SER A 60 11.75 -64.38 62.03
C SER A 60 10.38 -63.84 61.63
N GLU A 61 9.33 -64.09 62.42
CA GLU A 61 8.00 -63.52 62.22
C GLU A 61 8.01 -61.99 62.32
N SER A 62 8.68 -61.43 63.33
CA SER A 62 8.81 -59.98 63.47
C SER A 62 9.50 -59.36 62.24
N ARG A 63 10.58 -59.98 61.76
CA ARG A 63 11.30 -59.50 60.56
C ARG A 63 10.44 -59.63 59.30
N LEU A 64 9.64 -60.68 59.19
CA LEU A 64 8.72 -60.87 58.07
C LEU A 64 7.61 -59.82 58.08
N ALA A 65 7.08 -59.46 59.26
CA ALA A 65 6.10 -58.39 59.39
C ALA A 65 6.68 -57.05 58.91
N ASP A 66 7.88 -56.68 59.36
CA ASP A 66 8.55 -55.45 58.95
C ASP A 66 8.79 -55.41 57.42
N LEU A 67 9.24 -56.51 56.83
CA LEU A 67 9.45 -56.61 55.38
C LEU A 67 8.14 -56.49 54.59
N ASN A 68 7.04 -57.04 55.12
CA ASN A 68 5.72 -56.89 54.50
C ASN A 68 5.22 -55.45 54.55
N ASP A 69 5.46 -54.73 55.65
CA ASP A 69 5.07 -53.33 55.74
C ASP A 69 5.91 -52.45 54.81
N GLN A 70 7.21 -52.71 54.70
CA GLN A 70 8.07 -52.05 53.70
C GLN A 70 7.62 -52.34 52.26
N LEU A 71 7.21 -53.57 51.97
CA LEU A 71 6.69 -53.94 50.65
C LEU A 71 5.41 -53.15 50.33
N ARG A 72 4.47 -53.05 51.27
CA ARG A 72 3.22 -52.28 51.10
C ARG A 72 3.47 -50.80 50.88
N GLU A 73 4.43 -50.22 51.60
CA GLU A 73 4.84 -48.82 51.40
C GLU A 73 5.45 -48.63 50.00
N GLY A 74 6.33 -49.55 49.58
CA GLY A 74 6.91 -49.56 48.25
C GLY A 74 5.87 -49.66 47.13
N GLU A 75 4.86 -50.51 47.29
CA GLU A 75 3.73 -50.63 46.35
C GLU A 75 2.91 -49.35 46.27
N THR A 76 2.62 -48.73 47.42
CA THR A 76 1.89 -47.46 47.48
C THR A 76 2.67 -46.35 46.76
N ASN A 77 3.96 -46.22 47.04
CA ASN A 77 4.84 -45.24 46.38
C ASN A 77 4.94 -45.47 44.87
N ARG A 78 5.01 -46.74 44.42
CA ARG A 78 5.01 -47.10 43.00
C ARG A 78 3.71 -46.68 42.32
N ASP A 79 2.58 -46.95 42.96
CA ASP A 79 1.26 -46.63 42.41
C ASP A 79 1.04 -45.12 42.33
N GLU A 80 1.48 -44.35 43.32
CA GLU A 80 1.49 -42.88 43.29
C GLU A 80 2.39 -42.33 42.18
N SER A 81 3.61 -42.86 42.05
CA SER A 81 4.54 -42.48 40.98
C SER A 81 3.97 -42.78 39.58
N SER A 82 3.32 -43.93 39.42
CA SER A 82 2.64 -44.30 38.17
C SER A 82 1.50 -43.33 37.82
N ARG A 83 0.71 -42.90 38.81
CA ARG A 83 -0.33 -41.87 38.62
C ARG A 83 0.28 -40.54 38.20
N ALA A 84 1.32 -40.08 38.89
CA ALA A 84 2.00 -38.84 38.57
C ALA A 84 2.61 -38.86 37.16
N HIS A 85 3.24 -39.98 36.77
CA HIS A 85 3.79 -40.15 35.43
C HIS A 85 2.68 -40.08 34.36
N LYS A 86 1.52 -40.72 34.61
CA LYS A 86 0.41 -40.68 33.66
C LYS A 86 -0.16 -39.27 33.50
N GLU A 87 -0.29 -38.53 34.59
CA GLU A 87 -0.74 -37.13 34.55
C GLU A 87 0.24 -36.23 33.80
N LEU A 88 1.54 -36.34 34.09
CA LEU A 88 2.58 -35.58 33.39
C LEU A 88 2.62 -35.89 31.90
N SER A 89 2.47 -37.17 31.53
CA SER A 89 2.39 -37.58 30.12
C SER A 89 1.17 -36.96 29.42
N ASN A 90 -0.01 -37.01 30.05
CA ASN A 90 -1.21 -36.38 29.50
C ASN A 90 -1.04 -34.86 29.34
N ARG A 91 -0.43 -34.20 30.33
CA ARG A 91 -0.12 -32.76 30.24
C ARG A 91 0.84 -32.47 29.08
N GLY A 92 1.90 -33.27 28.94
CA GLY A 92 2.84 -33.17 27.82
C GLY A 92 2.15 -33.26 26.46
N GLN A 93 1.25 -34.24 26.27
CA GLN A 93 0.49 -34.38 25.03
C GLN A 93 -0.44 -33.18 24.75
N ILE A 94 -1.08 -32.65 25.78
CA ILE A 94 -1.94 -31.47 25.64
C ILE A 94 -1.12 -30.25 25.24
N ASP A 95 0.02 -30.03 25.90
CA ASP A 95 0.86 -28.87 25.66
C ASP A 95 1.57 -28.96 24.31
N GLU A 96 1.97 -30.15 23.86
CA GLU A 96 2.47 -30.40 22.50
C GLU A 96 1.41 -30.08 21.44
N GLY A 97 0.15 -30.46 21.66
CA GLY A 97 -0.96 -30.10 20.77
C GLY A 97 -1.25 -28.60 20.73
N LYS A 98 -1.14 -27.90 21.86
CA LYS A 98 -1.26 -26.43 21.91
C LYS A 98 -0.11 -25.75 21.18
N LEU A 99 1.12 -26.23 21.38
CA LEU A 99 2.31 -25.71 20.72
C LEU A 99 2.18 -25.82 19.20
N ALA A 100 1.83 -27.00 18.69
CA ALA A 100 1.63 -27.21 17.26
C ALA A 100 0.55 -26.29 16.66
N ARG A 101 -0.55 -26.06 17.40
CA ARG A 101 -1.59 -25.11 16.97
C ARG A 101 -1.08 -23.67 16.92
N LEU A 102 -0.37 -23.24 17.97
CA LEU A 102 0.19 -21.88 18.04
C LEU A 102 1.27 -21.65 16.98
N GLU A 103 2.06 -22.68 16.64
CA GLU A 103 3.04 -22.61 15.55
C GLU A 103 2.38 -22.41 14.19
N GLU A 104 1.27 -23.11 13.92
CA GLU A 104 0.52 -22.91 12.67
C GLU A 104 -0.17 -21.54 12.64
N GLU A 105 -0.78 -21.10 13.74
CA GLU A 105 -1.37 -19.76 13.85
C GLU A 105 -0.32 -18.66 13.64
N LEU A 106 0.89 -18.84 14.20
CA LEU A 106 2.02 -17.92 13.99
C LEU A 106 2.46 -17.91 12.53
N LYS A 107 2.56 -19.07 11.89
CA LYS A 107 2.95 -19.17 10.49
C LYS A 107 1.96 -18.43 9.58
N VAL A 108 0.65 -18.64 9.78
CA VAL A 108 -0.39 -17.93 9.02
C VAL A 108 -0.31 -16.42 9.23
N ALA A 109 -0.11 -15.98 10.47
CA ALA A 109 0.04 -14.55 10.77
C ALA A 109 1.27 -13.93 10.09
N LEU A 110 2.38 -14.67 9.98
CA LEU A 110 3.58 -14.22 9.27
C LEU A 110 3.33 -14.12 7.76
N GLU A 111 2.66 -15.11 7.17
CA GLU A 111 2.27 -15.08 5.74
C GLU A 111 1.34 -13.90 5.43
N GLU A 112 0.40 -13.58 6.33
CA GLU A 112 -0.49 -12.41 6.20
C GLU A 112 0.27 -11.08 6.32
N ILE A 113 1.27 -10.99 7.20
CA ILE A 113 2.14 -9.81 7.28
C ILE A 113 2.92 -9.62 5.99
N GLU A 114 3.52 -10.68 5.45
CA GLU A 114 4.29 -10.61 4.19
C GLU A 114 3.41 -10.18 3.01
N GLN A 115 2.16 -10.68 2.93
CA GLN A 115 1.20 -10.24 1.91
C GLN A 115 0.84 -8.75 2.06
N ASN A 116 0.56 -8.30 3.27
CA ASN A 116 0.25 -6.89 3.53
C ASN A 116 1.44 -5.97 3.23
N GLU A 117 2.67 -6.39 3.52
CA GLU A 117 3.88 -5.65 3.18
C GLU A 117 4.05 -5.53 1.66
N ALA A 118 3.75 -6.58 0.90
CA ALA A 118 3.78 -6.55 -0.56
C ALA A 118 2.71 -5.60 -1.14
N GLU A 119 1.46 -5.67 -0.65
CA GLU A 119 0.38 -4.76 -1.08
C GLU A 119 0.69 -3.30 -0.72
N TYR A 120 1.29 -3.06 0.44
CA TYR A 120 1.72 -1.72 0.86
C TYR A 120 2.81 -1.17 -0.05
N ALA A 121 3.78 -2.00 -0.44
CA ALA A 121 4.83 -1.60 -1.37
C ALA A 121 4.26 -1.25 -2.75
N GLU A 122 3.38 -2.07 -3.31
CA GLU A 122 2.71 -1.79 -4.59
C GLU A 122 1.88 -0.50 -4.53
N THR A 123 1.13 -0.30 -3.46
CA THR A 123 0.34 0.92 -3.26
C THR A 123 1.25 2.16 -3.18
N THR A 124 2.40 2.04 -2.52
CA THR A 124 3.37 3.13 -2.41
C THR A 124 3.95 3.49 -3.78
N GLU A 125 4.36 2.51 -4.57
CA GLU A 125 4.85 2.72 -5.94
C GLU A 125 3.78 3.38 -6.82
N SER A 126 2.53 2.92 -6.74
CA SER A 126 1.42 3.52 -7.48
C SER A 126 1.16 4.98 -7.08
N VAL A 127 1.31 5.32 -5.79
CA VAL A 127 1.19 6.71 -5.32
C VAL A 127 2.33 7.56 -5.89
N GLU A 128 3.57 7.08 -5.87
CA GLU A 128 4.73 7.79 -6.44
C GLU A 128 4.53 8.04 -7.95
N GLU A 129 3.99 7.06 -8.69
CA GLU A 129 3.64 7.24 -10.10
C GLU A 129 2.56 8.33 -10.30
N MET A 130 1.49 8.33 -9.50
CA MET A 130 0.46 9.35 -9.59
C MET A 130 0.97 10.75 -9.22
N GLU A 131 1.90 10.85 -8.26
CA GLU A 131 2.54 12.12 -7.91
C GLU A 131 3.38 12.66 -9.07
N MET A 132 4.15 11.79 -9.76
CA MET A 132 4.88 12.18 -10.97
C MET A 132 3.95 12.63 -12.09
N GLU A 133 2.85 11.91 -12.34
CA GLU A 133 1.86 12.32 -13.35
C GLU A 133 1.23 13.67 -13.00
N LEU A 134 0.94 13.92 -11.72
CA LEU A 134 0.37 15.18 -11.26
C LEU A 134 1.32 16.36 -11.50
N ASP A 135 2.62 16.19 -11.21
CA ASP A 135 3.65 17.20 -11.48
C ASP A 135 3.73 17.52 -12.98
N ASP A 136 3.68 16.51 -13.86
CA ASP A 136 3.63 16.70 -15.31
C ASP A 136 2.38 17.48 -15.76
N TYR A 137 1.22 17.18 -15.17
CA TYR A 137 -0.01 17.92 -15.45
C TYR A 137 0.09 19.38 -14.99
N ASP A 138 0.70 19.63 -13.84
CA ASP A 138 0.88 20.99 -13.31
C ASP A 138 1.85 21.81 -14.16
N GLU A 139 2.96 21.23 -14.65
CA GLU A 139 3.88 21.93 -15.57
C GLU A 139 3.18 22.27 -16.90
N ARG A 140 2.41 21.33 -17.45
CA ARG A 140 1.62 21.55 -18.68
C ARG A 140 0.59 22.65 -18.47
N ARG A 141 -0.11 22.64 -17.33
CA ARG A 141 -1.07 23.69 -16.98
C ARG A 141 -0.37 25.04 -16.86
N HIS A 142 0.77 25.11 -16.18
CA HIS A 142 1.51 26.38 -16.04
C HIS A 142 1.92 26.92 -17.42
N THR A 143 2.38 26.06 -18.33
CA THR A 143 2.74 26.46 -19.70
C THR A 143 1.52 26.98 -20.46
N ALA A 144 0.37 26.30 -20.34
CA ALA A 144 -0.88 26.75 -20.96
C ALA A 144 -1.35 28.11 -20.41
N ASP A 145 -1.30 28.30 -19.08
CA ASP A 145 -1.67 29.56 -18.43
C ASP A 145 -0.76 30.72 -18.87
N ALA A 146 0.55 30.47 -19.05
CA ALA A 146 1.48 31.44 -19.60
C ALA A 146 1.13 31.82 -21.04
N ARG A 147 0.78 30.83 -21.88
CA ARG A 147 0.39 31.05 -23.27
C ARG A 147 -0.91 31.83 -23.38
N VAL A 148 -1.89 31.57 -22.51
CA VAL A 148 -3.15 32.33 -22.46
C VAL A 148 -2.86 33.80 -22.14
N LYS A 149 -2.03 34.09 -21.14
CA LYS A 149 -1.65 35.48 -20.79
C LYS A 149 -0.96 36.21 -21.94
N GLU A 150 -0.09 35.53 -22.68
CA GLU A 150 0.56 36.09 -23.87
C GLU A 150 -0.47 36.41 -24.96
N LEU A 151 -1.37 35.49 -25.27
CA LEU A 151 -2.42 35.69 -26.27
C LEU A 151 -3.43 36.78 -25.86
N GLU A 152 -3.72 36.92 -24.57
CA GLU A 152 -4.53 38.03 -24.03
C GLU A 152 -3.83 39.37 -24.25
N ALA A 153 -2.52 39.46 -23.99
CA ALA A 153 -1.74 40.67 -24.24
C ALA A 153 -1.70 41.03 -25.73
N ASP A 154 -1.46 40.05 -26.61
CA ASP A 154 -1.48 40.22 -28.07
C ASP A 154 -2.85 40.71 -28.56
N THR A 155 -3.94 40.16 -28.01
CA THR A 155 -5.30 40.56 -28.35
C THR A 155 -5.54 42.03 -28.01
N VAL A 156 -5.10 42.49 -26.83
CA VAL A 156 -5.21 43.91 -26.44
C VAL A 156 -4.40 44.80 -27.38
N GLN A 157 -3.18 44.40 -27.75
CA GLN A 157 -2.36 45.14 -28.68
C GLN A 157 -2.99 45.22 -30.08
N LEU A 158 -3.52 44.10 -30.59
CA LEU A 158 -4.24 44.07 -31.87
C LEU A 158 -5.49 44.94 -31.84
N GLN A 159 -6.25 44.93 -30.74
CA GLN A 159 -7.40 45.82 -30.57
C GLN A 159 -6.99 47.30 -30.64
N ASN A 160 -5.88 47.68 -29.98
CA ASN A 160 -5.34 49.04 -30.04
C ASN A 160 -4.88 49.44 -31.46
N ASN A 161 -4.22 48.51 -32.17
CA ASN A 161 -3.79 48.73 -33.55
C ASN A 161 -4.99 48.90 -34.48
N VAL A 162 -6.00 48.03 -34.40
CA VAL A 162 -7.23 48.13 -35.19
C VAL A 162 -7.94 49.45 -34.91
N ARG A 163 -8.04 49.87 -33.65
CA ARG A 163 -8.64 51.17 -33.30
C ARG A 163 -7.87 52.32 -33.95
N SER A 164 -6.55 52.30 -33.92
CA SER A 164 -5.69 53.32 -34.54
C SER A 164 -5.83 53.33 -36.06
N MET A 165 -5.88 52.16 -36.70
CA MET A 165 -6.10 52.02 -38.13
C MET A 165 -7.46 52.55 -38.55
N LYS A 166 -8.54 52.23 -37.81
CA LYS A 166 -9.89 52.76 -38.07
C LYS A 166 -9.91 54.30 -38.02
N ILE A 167 -9.26 54.91 -37.03
CA ILE A 167 -9.16 56.37 -36.93
C ILE A 167 -8.41 56.94 -38.15
N ASN A 168 -7.33 56.30 -38.59
CA ASN A 168 -6.56 56.76 -39.74
C ASN A 168 -7.32 56.58 -41.07
N GLU A 169 -8.04 55.47 -41.21
CA GLU A 169 -8.93 55.20 -42.34
C GLU A 169 -10.03 56.25 -42.43
N GLU A 170 -10.72 56.54 -41.33
CA GLU A 170 -11.77 57.58 -41.26
C GLU A 170 -11.21 58.97 -41.61
N LYS A 171 -10.00 59.31 -41.12
CA LYS A 171 -9.32 60.56 -41.48
C LYS A 171 -8.97 60.63 -42.97
N THR A 172 -8.49 59.54 -43.54
CA THR A 172 -8.12 59.46 -44.96
C THR A 172 -9.36 59.52 -45.84
N SER A 173 -10.43 58.82 -45.46
CA SER A 173 -11.74 58.85 -46.11
C SER A 173 -12.31 60.27 -46.14
N ARG A 174 -12.38 60.95 -44.99
CA ARG A 174 -12.79 62.38 -44.93
C ARG A 174 -11.93 63.27 -45.81
N SER A 175 -10.61 63.08 -45.80
CA SER A 175 -9.73 63.86 -46.68
C SER A 175 -9.99 63.58 -48.17
N ASN A 176 -10.32 62.35 -48.53
CA ASN A 176 -10.64 61.97 -49.92
C ASN A 176 -11.99 62.54 -50.34
N GLU A 177 -13.00 62.53 -49.46
CA GLU A 177 -14.29 63.20 -49.70
C GLU A 177 -14.09 64.69 -49.97
N THR A 178 -13.37 65.41 -49.10
CA THR A 178 -13.07 66.84 -49.32
C THR A 178 -12.28 67.10 -50.61
N LYS A 179 -11.33 66.22 -50.96
CA LYS A 179 -10.60 66.33 -52.23
C LYS A 179 -11.53 66.10 -53.42
N SER A 180 -12.41 65.11 -53.34
CA SER A 180 -13.40 64.81 -54.39
C SER A 180 -14.36 65.97 -54.60
N GLU A 181 -14.85 66.59 -53.53
CA GLU A 181 -15.71 67.79 -53.61
C GLU A 181 -14.98 68.95 -54.28
N LYS A 182 -13.71 69.20 -53.93
CA LYS A 182 -12.90 70.23 -54.57
C LYS A 182 -12.67 69.97 -56.05
N VAL A 183 -12.40 68.71 -56.42
CA VAL A 183 -12.27 68.30 -57.82
C VAL A 183 -13.57 68.59 -58.57
N ALA A 184 -14.72 68.16 -58.04
CA ALA A 184 -16.02 68.43 -58.66
C ALA A 184 -16.31 69.95 -58.81
N GLN A 185 -15.95 70.77 -57.81
CA GLN A 185 -16.06 72.23 -57.90
C GLN A 185 -15.14 72.82 -58.98
N MET A 186 -13.90 72.32 -59.08
CA MET A 186 -12.97 72.75 -60.12
C MET A 186 -13.44 72.35 -61.53
N GLU A 187 -14.01 71.14 -61.67
CA GLU A 187 -14.60 70.67 -62.93
C GLU A 187 -15.80 71.53 -63.34
N ALA A 188 -16.70 71.85 -62.40
CA ALA A 188 -17.84 72.74 -62.67
C ALA A 188 -17.38 74.14 -63.09
N LYS A 189 -16.40 74.71 -62.38
CA LYS A 189 -15.84 76.02 -62.75
C LYS A 189 -15.13 75.98 -64.11
N LEU A 190 -14.43 74.90 -64.41
CA LEU A 190 -13.80 74.72 -65.72
C LEU A 190 -14.86 74.67 -66.83
N ALA A 191 -15.97 73.96 -66.61
CA ALA A 191 -17.10 73.93 -67.55
C ALA A 191 -17.68 75.33 -67.78
N GLU A 192 -17.95 76.10 -66.71
CA GLU A 192 -18.41 77.49 -66.83
C GLU A 192 -17.42 78.38 -67.60
N MET A 193 -16.11 78.21 -67.37
CA MET A 193 -15.10 78.97 -68.10
C MET A 193 -15.00 78.55 -69.58
N VAL A 194 -15.25 77.28 -69.89
CA VAL A 194 -15.31 76.78 -71.26
C VAL A 194 -16.54 77.33 -71.97
N ASP A 195 -17.71 77.31 -71.34
CA ASP A 195 -18.94 77.89 -71.89
C ASP A 195 -18.76 79.39 -72.14
N ALA A 196 -18.21 80.14 -71.16
CA ALA A 196 -17.90 81.55 -71.34
C ALA A 196 -16.88 81.82 -72.46
N ALA A 197 -15.89 80.94 -72.63
CA ALA A 197 -14.93 81.04 -73.72
C ALA A 197 -15.59 80.78 -75.08
N ASN A 198 -16.51 79.82 -75.17
CA ASN A 198 -17.29 79.54 -76.37
C ASN A 198 -18.20 80.72 -76.73
N ASP A 199 -18.88 81.33 -75.75
CA ASP A 199 -19.71 82.53 -75.94
C ASP A 199 -18.86 83.71 -76.45
N MET A 200 -17.66 83.89 -75.89
CA MET A 200 -16.72 84.90 -76.37
C MET A 200 -16.23 84.62 -77.79
N GLU A 201 -16.00 83.34 -78.14
CA GLU A 201 -15.61 82.95 -79.49
C GLU A 201 -16.74 83.19 -80.49
N GLU A 202 -17.99 82.88 -80.13
CA GLU A 202 -19.17 83.17 -80.95
C GLU A 202 -19.35 84.68 -81.14
N ARG A 203 -19.23 85.46 -80.06
CA ARG A 203 -19.28 86.92 -80.14
C ARG A 203 -18.14 87.49 -80.98
N SER A 204 -16.96 86.88 -80.94
CA SER A 204 -15.84 87.25 -81.80
C SER A 204 -16.18 87.02 -83.27
N LYS A 205 -16.80 85.90 -83.64
CA LYS A 205 -17.24 85.61 -85.01
C LYS A 205 -18.34 86.56 -85.49
N GLU A 206 -19.29 86.91 -84.61
CA GLU A 206 -20.32 87.91 -84.93
C GLU A 206 -19.69 89.28 -85.22
N LEU A 207 -18.74 89.71 -84.39
CA LEU A 207 -18.02 90.97 -84.59
C LEU A 207 -17.14 90.94 -85.84
N GLU A 208 -16.53 89.81 -86.18
CA GLU A 208 -15.81 89.63 -87.46
C GLU A 208 -16.76 89.79 -88.65
N THR A 209 -17.97 89.22 -88.58
CA THR A 209 -18.98 89.38 -89.65
C THR A 209 -19.48 90.83 -89.75
N GLU A 210 -19.75 91.48 -88.61
CA GLU A 210 -20.18 92.88 -88.58
C GLU A 210 -19.07 93.82 -89.08
N LEU A 211 -17.80 93.48 -88.82
CA LEU A 211 -16.65 94.19 -89.38
C LEU A 211 -16.58 94.01 -90.89
N ASP A 212 -16.72 92.78 -91.41
CA ASP A 212 -16.74 92.51 -92.85
C ASP A 212 -17.88 93.27 -93.54
N ASP A 213 -19.09 93.28 -92.97
CA ASP A 213 -20.25 94.03 -93.48
C ASP A 213 -19.98 95.54 -93.49
N GLN A 214 -19.39 96.09 -92.41
CA GLN A 214 -19.00 97.50 -92.34
C GLN A 214 -17.87 97.85 -93.30
N GLU A 215 -16.93 96.95 -93.54
CA GLU A 215 -15.88 97.11 -94.54
C GLU A 215 -16.47 97.11 -95.96
N GLU A 216 -17.48 96.26 -96.23
CA GLU A 216 -18.21 96.24 -97.51
C GLU A 216 -19.04 97.53 -97.69
N GLU A 217 -19.77 97.98 -96.67
CA GLU A 217 -20.48 99.26 -96.70
C GLU A 217 -19.54 100.44 -96.90
N LEU A 218 -18.39 100.44 -96.23
CA LEU A 218 -17.36 101.47 -96.38
C LEU A 218 -16.81 101.47 -97.81
N GLU A 219 -16.54 100.30 -98.37
CA GLU A 219 -16.06 100.19 -99.75
C GLU A 219 -17.14 100.62 -100.76
N ALA A 220 -18.39 100.23 -100.56
CA ALA A 220 -19.52 100.72 -101.35
C ALA A 220 -19.67 102.25 -101.25
N ALA A 221 -19.51 102.82 -100.05
CA ALA A 221 -19.54 104.26 -99.81
C ALA A 221 -18.35 104.98 -100.46
N LYS A 222 -17.14 104.39 -100.43
CA LYS A 222 -15.97 104.90 -101.18
C LYS A 222 -16.21 104.85 -102.68
N THR A 223 -16.74 103.74 -103.19
CA THR A 223 -17.07 103.58 -104.61
C THR A 223 -18.13 104.60 -105.04
N HIS A 224 -19.16 104.82 -104.21
CA HIS A 224 -20.16 105.86 -104.44
C HIS A 224 -19.53 107.24 -104.40
N TYR A 225 -18.69 107.55 -103.41
CA TYR A 225 -17.96 108.80 -103.33
C TYR A 225 -17.06 109.03 -104.55
N GLU A 226 -16.33 108.02 -105.01
CA GLU A 226 -15.51 108.08 -106.23
C GLU A 226 -16.37 108.31 -107.47
N THR A 227 -17.52 107.67 -107.57
CA THR A 227 -18.47 107.86 -108.68
C THR A 227 -19.06 109.27 -108.66
N THR A 228 -19.52 109.76 -107.50
CA THR A 228 -20.05 111.12 -107.35
C THR A 228 -18.95 112.17 -107.52
N LYS A 229 -17.71 111.87 -107.13
CA LYS A 229 -16.55 112.70 -107.42
C LYS A 229 -16.25 112.73 -108.92
N LEU A 230 -16.35 111.59 -109.61
CA LEU A 230 -16.19 111.53 -111.07
C LEU A 230 -17.30 112.33 -111.78
N GLU A 231 -18.55 112.21 -111.32
CA GLU A 231 -19.69 113.00 -111.80
C GLU A 231 -19.51 114.50 -111.49
N TYR A 232 -18.97 114.84 -110.32
CA TYR A 232 -18.63 116.22 -109.94
C TYR A 232 -17.49 116.78 -110.78
N ASP A 233 -16.45 115.98 -111.04
CA ASP A 233 -15.32 116.33 -111.92
C ASP A 233 -15.79 116.45 -113.39
N GLN A 234 -16.77 115.63 -113.83
CA GLN A 234 -17.45 115.75 -115.12
C GLN A 234 -18.32 117.01 -115.20
N LEU A 235 -19.08 117.35 -114.16
CA LEU A 235 -19.86 118.60 -114.05
C LEU A 235 -18.95 119.83 -114.03
N LEU A 236 -17.80 119.75 -113.36
CA LEU A 236 -16.78 120.81 -113.38
C LEU A 236 -16.15 120.97 -114.77
N ALA A 237 -15.94 119.87 -115.50
CA ALA A 237 -15.48 119.91 -116.89
C ALA A 237 -16.55 120.51 -117.82
N GLU A 238 -17.84 120.17 -117.64
CA GLU A 238 -18.95 120.77 -118.40
C GLU A 238 -19.16 122.26 -118.09
N LEU A 239 -18.91 122.70 -116.85
CA LEU A 239 -18.91 124.12 -116.46
C LEU A 239 -17.70 124.90 -117.00
N ALA A 240 -16.62 124.22 -117.38
CA ALA A 240 -15.44 124.83 -117.99
C ALA A 240 -15.56 124.98 -119.53
N GLU A 241 -16.62 124.44 -120.15
CA GLU A 241 -16.93 124.56 -121.58
C GLU A 241 -18.04 125.59 -121.90
N VAL A 242 -18.42 126.44 -120.94
CA VAL A 242 -19.27 127.64 -121.12
C VAL A 242 -18.49 128.92 -120.84
#